data_AF-A0A834R8J6-F1
#
_entry.id   AF-A0A834R8J6-F1
#
_cell.length_a   1.000
_cell.length_b   1.000
_cell.length_c   1.000
_cell.angle_alpha   90.00
_cell.angle_beta   90.00
_cell.angle_gamma   90.00
#
_symmetry.space_group_name_H-M   'P 1'
#
loop_
_entity.id
_entity.type
_entity.pdbx_description
1 polymer ?
#
loop_
_entity_poly.entity_id
_entity_poly.type
_entity_poly.pdbx_seq_one_letter_code
_entity_poly.pdbx_strand_id
1 'polypeptide(L)'
;MRGIWNVPFISTAYLIKSTLLKGSDHQPLSYRSTRSETEENDEAIDPDMFFCHKLRSSGHFMFVTNVEDFGHLAQMDTLDVSLKHPEFYEIYTNEIEWRKRYIHPNYSQNFLEVNLIEQPCPDVYWFPVVTPIFCRHLIEIMENFGEWSSGKNQDPRLAGGYENVPTRDIHMNQVGLEQHWLYFLREYIRPVQEKIFIGYYHDPPKSIMNFVVRYHPNEQANLRPHHDSSTYTINIALNRPGIDYEGGGCRFLRYNCSLTNLRVGWSLIHPGRLTHYHEGLTVTKGVRYIMVSFVDP
;
A
#
# COMPACT_ATOMS: atom_id res chain seq x y z
N MET A 1 -24.75 -21.82 9.87
CA MET A 1 -26.12 -21.99 9.37
C MET A 1 -26.53 -20.68 8.71
N ARG A 2 -26.99 -20.71 7.44
CA ARG A 2 -27.46 -19.52 6.71
C ARG A 2 -28.97 -19.38 6.89
N GLY A 3 -29.48 -18.14 6.96
CA GLY A 3 -30.90 -17.88 7.17
C GLY A 3 -31.24 -16.41 7.39
N ILE A 4 -32.49 -16.18 7.78
CA ILE A 4 -33.01 -14.87 8.16
C ILE A 4 -33.31 -14.92 9.66
N TRP A 5 -32.77 -13.95 10.40
CA TRP A 5 -32.75 -13.96 11.86
C TRP A 5 -33.46 -12.72 12.39
N ASN A 6 -34.44 -12.90 13.27
CA ASN A 6 -34.99 -11.79 14.04
C ASN A 6 -34.01 -11.45 15.17
N VAL A 7 -33.47 -10.23 15.18
CA VAL A 7 -32.42 -9.81 16.10
C VAL A 7 -32.82 -8.54 16.86
N PRO A 8 -32.28 -8.31 18.06
CA PRO A 8 -32.64 -7.13 18.86
C PRO A 8 -31.95 -5.84 18.40
N PHE A 9 -30.93 -5.91 17.53
CA PHE A 9 -30.14 -4.75 17.11
C PHE A 9 -29.63 -4.93 15.67
N ILE A 10 -29.68 -3.86 14.87
CA ILE A 10 -29.12 -3.76 13.52
C ILE A 10 -28.48 -2.37 13.34
N SER A 11 -27.44 -2.28 12.53
CA SER A 11 -26.76 -1.02 12.22
C SER A 11 -26.15 -1.06 10.81
N THR A 12 -25.56 0.06 10.38
CA THR A 12 -24.77 0.23 9.15
C THR A 12 -25.53 0.13 7.83
N ALA A 13 -26.17 -1.00 7.53
CA ALA A 13 -26.84 -1.23 6.25
C ALA A 13 -28.15 -2.02 6.45
N TYR A 14 -29.28 -1.38 6.19
CA TYR A 14 -30.59 -1.97 6.34
C TYR A 14 -31.61 -1.40 5.34
N LEU A 15 -32.61 -2.21 5.00
CA LEU A 15 -33.74 -1.81 4.15
C LEU A 15 -35.00 -1.70 5.02
N ILE A 16 -35.69 -0.57 4.93
CA ILE A 16 -36.92 -0.31 5.68
C ILE A 16 -38.08 -0.13 4.70
N LYS A 17 -39.20 -0.81 4.97
CA LYS A 17 -40.42 -0.61 4.20
C LYS A 17 -40.93 0.83 4.43
N SER A 18 -41.04 1.62 3.37
CA SER A 18 -41.36 3.05 3.46
C SER A 18 -42.70 3.36 4.17
N THR A 19 -43.66 2.42 4.17
CA THR A 19 -44.92 2.58 4.91
C THR A 19 -44.72 2.67 6.42
N LEU A 20 -43.65 2.05 6.97
CA LEU A 20 -43.28 2.17 8.38
C LEU A 20 -42.86 3.59 8.75
N LEU A 21 -42.36 4.35 7.77
CA LEU A 21 -41.93 5.74 7.95
C LEU A 21 -43.07 6.74 7.75
N LYS A 22 -44.26 6.32 7.29
CA LYS A 22 -45.40 7.18 6.90
C LYS A 22 -46.58 7.14 7.89
N GLY A 23 -46.39 6.57 9.09
CA GLY A 23 -47.42 6.48 10.12
C GLY A 23 -47.77 7.84 10.73
N SER A 24 -49.02 8.03 11.15
CA SER A 24 -49.64 9.29 11.57
C SER A 24 -49.10 9.95 12.87
N ASP A 25 -48.09 9.37 13.52
CA ASP A 25 -47.38 9.93 14.69
C ASP A 25 -45.95 10.35 14.31
N HIS A 26 -45.84 11.29 13.38
CA HIS A 26 -44.55 11.84 12.95
C HIS A 26 -43.94 12.76 14.01
N GLN A 27 -43.45 12.20 15.10
CA GLN A 27 -42.34 12.82 15.80
C GLN A 27 -41.08 12.57 14.96
N PRO A 28 -40.28 13.60 14.62
CA PRO A 28 -38.96 13.38 14.06
C PRO A 28 -38.20 12.41 14.97
N LEU A 29 -37.38 11.51 14.40
CA LEU A 29 -36.41 10.76 15.18
C LEU A 29 -35.43 11.77 15.79
N SER A 30 -35.80 12.32 16.94
CA SER A 30 -34.95 13.14 17.77
C SER A 30 -34.13 12.19 18.62
N TYR A 31 -32.83 12.16 18.37
CA TYR A 31 -31.85 11.41 19.16
C TYR A 31 -31.53 12.11 20.50
N ARG A 32 -32.27 13.17 20.84
CA ARG A 32 -32.22 13.81 22.16
C ARG A 32 -33.25 13.16 23.08
N SER A 33 -32.82 12.81 24.28
CA SER A 33 -33.69 12.37 25.36
C SER A 33 -34.83 13.38 25.54
N THR A 34 -36.08 12.95 25.42
CA THR A 34 -37.24 13.75 25.86
C THR A 34 -37.54 13.53 27.35
N ARG A 35 -36.59 13.00 28.13
CA ARG A 35 -36.74 12.94 29.60
C ARG A 35 -36.19 14.24 30.19
N SER A 36 -37.15 15.08 30.58
CA SER A 36 -37.10 16.21 31.53
C SER A 36 -36.24 17.41 31.20
N GLU A 37 -36.89 18.58 31.11
CA GLU A 37 -36.32 19.94 31.23
C GLU A 37 -35.67 20.22 32.61
N THR A 38 -35.42 19.19 33.41
CA THR A 38 -34.85 19.26 34.74
C THR A 38 -33.89 18.09 34.92
N GLU A 39 -32.61 18.33 34.64
CA GLU A 39 -31.41 17.67 35.18
C GLU A 39 -30.27 17.78 34.15
N GLU A 40 -29.15 18.34 34.57
CA GLU A 40 -27.97 18.71 33.78
C GLU A 40 -27.15 17.52 33.23
N ASN A 41 -27.76 16.35 33.02
CA ASN A 41 -27.11 15.15 32.47
C ASN A 41 -27.82 14.70 31.18
N ASP A 42 -27.60 15.49 30.13
CA ASP A 42 -28.06 15.21 28.77
C ASP A 42 -27.15 14.12 28.16
N GLU A 43 -27.27 12.87 28.64
CA GLU A 43 -26.53 11.73 28.07
C GLU A 43 -27.00 11.50 26.63
N ALA A 44 -26.14 11.86 25.68
CA ALA A 44 -26.36 11.60 24.26
C ALA A 44 -26.59 10.11 24.03
N ILE A 45 -27.82 9.74 23.68
CA ILE A 45 -28.17 8.34 23.36
C ILE A 45 -27.59 8.02 21.98
N ASP A 46 -26.87 6.90 21.87
CA ASP A 46 -26.37 6.41 20.59
C ASP A 46 -27.51 6.28 19.56
N PRO A 47 -27.37 6.88 18.36
CA PRO A 47 -28.44 6.89 17.36
C PRO A 47 -28.92 5.50 16.93
N ASP A 48 -28.00 4.54 16.77
CA ASP A 48 -28.33 3.18 16.34
C ASP A 48 -29.07 2.41 17.46
N MET A 49 -28.63 2.57 18.71
CA MET A 49 -29.33 2.02 19.88
C MET A 49 -30.73 2.59 20.02
N PHE A 50 -30.88 3.91 19.85
CA PHE A 50 -32.19 4.58 19.93
C PHE A 50 -33.12 4.12 18.81
N PHE A 51 -32.62 4.06 17.58
CA PHE A 51 -33.37 3.56 16.43
C PHE A 51 -33.88 2.13 16.67
N CYS A 52 -32.99 1.22 17.09
CA CYS A 52 -33.38 -0.15 17.39
C CYS A 52 -34.38 -0.23 18.56
N HIS A 53 -34.19 0.59 19.61
CA HIS A 53 -35.12 0.68 20.73
C HIS A 53 -36.53 1.08 20.27
N LYS A 54 -36.65 2.10 19.42
CA LYS A 54 -37.94 2.55 18.89
C LYS A 54 -38.66 1.46 18.09
N LEU A 55 -37.93 0.73 17.25
CA LEU A 55 -38.52 -0.40 16.51
C LEU A 55 -39.05 -1.48 17.44
N ARG A 56 -38.27 -1.89 18.45
CA ARG A 56 -38.70 -2.89 19.44
C ARG A 56 -39.92 -2.43 20.24
N SER A 57 -39.91 -1.20 20.75
CA SER A 57 -41.01 -0.63 21.54
C SER A 57 -42.31 -0.49 20.74
N SER A 58 -42.21 -0.32 19.42
CA SER A 58 -43.36 -0.27 18.50
C SER A 58 -43.73 -1.64 17.92
N GLY A 59 -43.13 -2.75 18.40
CA GLY A 59 -43.46 -4.11 17.96
C GLY A 59 -42.95 -4.48 16.55
N HIS A 60 -42.01 -3.73 15.99
CA HIS A 60 -41.43 -4.00 14.69
C HIS A 60 -40.22 -4.90 14.81
N PHE A 61 -40.21 -6.02 14.07
CA PHE A 61 -39.06 -6.91 14.00
C PHE A 61 -37.95 -6.34 13.14
N MET A 62 -36.71 -6.64 13.54
CA MET A 62 -35.49 -6.31 12.81
C MET A 62 -34.88 -7.62 12.34
N PHE A 63 -34.70 -7.76 11.03
CA PHE A 63 -34.19 -8.98 10.41
C PHE A 63 -32.79 -8.79 9.86
N VAL A 64 -31.89 -9.73 10.14
CA VAL A 64 -30.57 -9.85 9.52
C VAL A 64 -30.55 -11.12 8.66
N THR A 65 -30.03 -11.02 7.45
CA THR A 65 -29.85 -12.16 6.54
C THR A 65 -28.37 -12.43 6.33
N ASN A 66 -27.99 -13.70 6.43
CA ASN A 66 -26.68 -14.22 6.01
C ASN A 66 -26.84 -15.32 4.96
N VAL A 67 -27.93 -15.26 4.19
CA VAL A 67 -28.20 -16.21 3.09
C VAL A 67 -27.17 -16.06 1.97
N GLU A 68 -26.69 -14.84 1.74
CA GLU A 68 -25.62 -14.51 0.81
C GLU A 68 -24.50 -13.74 1.51
N ASP A 69 -23.32 -13.72 0.90
CA ASP A 69 -22.20 -12.91 1.35
C ASP A 69 -22.34 -11.51 0.74
N PHE A 70 -22.91 -10.58 1.51
CA PHE A 70 -23.23 -9.23 1.03
C PHE A 70 -22.03 -8.28 1.01
N GLY A 71 -21.01 -8.55 1.82
CA GLY A 71 -19.83 -7.72 1.95
C GLY A 71 -19.21 -7.83 3.34
N HIS A 72 -18.42 -6.83 3.70
CA HIS A 72 -17.75 -6.72 5.00
C HIS A 72 -17.77 -5.27 5.50
N LEU A 73 -17.40 -5.09 6.76
CA LEU A 73 -17.29 -3.78 7.39
C LEU A 73 -15.82 -3.38 7.44
N ALA A 74 -15.50 -2.19 6.93
CA ALA A 74 -14.19 -1.59 7.10
C ALA A 74 -14.04 -1.05 8.53
N GLN A 75 -12.87 -1.21 9.12
CA GLN A 75 -12.53 -0.66 10.41
C GLN A 75 -12.04 0.78 10.25
N MET A 76 -12.86 1.74 10.68
CA MET A 76 -12.58 3.17 10.49
C MET A 76 -12.02 3.85 11.74
N ASP A 77 -12.10 3.20 12.90
CA ASP A 77 -11.76 3.80 14.20
C ASP A 77 -10.26 4.13 14.35
N THR A 78 -9.41 3.43 13.60
CA THR A 78 -7.95 3.57 13.66
C THR A 78 -7.37 4.42 12.52
N LEU A 79 -8.22 4.95 11.63
CA LEU A 79 -7.78 5.68 10.45
C LEU A 79 -7.26 7.08 10.84
N ASP A 80 -5.96 7.31 10.71
CA ASP A 80 -5.37 8.62 10.95
C ASP A 80 -5.56 9.55 9.75
N VAL A 81 -6.63 10.35 9.81
CA VAL A 81 -6.99 11.32 8.76
C VAL A 81 -6.03 12.51 8.63
N SER A 82 -5.06 12.67 9.54
CA SER A 82 -4.04 13.71 9.43
C SER A 82 -2.95 13.38 8.41
N LEU A 83 -2.78 12.09 8.08
CA LEU A 83 -1.77 11.62 7.14
C LEU A 83 -2.14 11.95 5.70
N LYS A 84 -1.12 12.10 4.85
CA LYS A 84 -1.31 12.15 3.39
C LYS A 84 -1.64 10.75 2.89
N HIS A 85 -2.81 10.58 2.27
CA HIS A 85 -3.36 9.26 1.88
C HIS A 85 -3.44 8.28 3.05
N PRO A 86 -4.28 8.54 4.07
CA PRO A 86 -4.43 7.69 5.26
C PRO A 86 -4.63 6.22 4.92
N GLU A 87 -5.40 5.93 3.87
CA GLU A 87 -5.72 4.58 3.44
C GLU A 87 -4.48 3.79 2.95
N PHE A 88 -3.35 4.44 2.68
CA PHE A 88 -2.09 3.78 2.32
C PHE A 88 -1.48 3.01 3.50
N TYR A 89 -1.76 3.45 4.73
CA TYR A 89 -1.29 2.85 5.98
C TYR A 89 -2.20 1.69 6.45
N GLU A 90 -3.29 1.40 5.73
CA GLU A 90 -4.30 0.44 6.16
C GLU A 90 -4.06 -1.00 5.65
N ILE A 91 -2.81 -1.36 5.30
CA ILE A 91 -2.47 -2.65 4.69
C ILE A 91 -2.87 -3.87 5.54
N TYR A 92 -2.97 -3.70 6.85
CA TYR A 92 -3.39 -4.74 7.80
C TYR A 92 -4.87 -4.62 8.17
N THR A 93 -5.26 -3.42 8.60
CA THR A 93 -6.55 -3.17 9.24
C THR A 93 -7.70 -3.27 8.24
N ASN A 94 -7.49 -2.78 7.02
CA ASN A 94 -8.46 -2.83 5.93
C ASN A 94 -7.84 -3.48 4.69
N GLU A 95 -7.25 -4.67 4.87
CA GLU A 95 -6.49 -5.37 3.82
C GLU A 95 -7.28 -5.57 2.53
N ILE A 96 -8.58 -5.87 2.61
CA ILE A 96 -9.43 -6.13 1.43
C ILE A 96 -9.52 -4.88 0.54
N GLU A 97 -9.84 -3.73 1.15
CA GLU A 97 -9.88 -2.42 0.50
C GLU A 97 -8.51 -2.04 -0.04
N TRP A 98 -7.49 -2.18 0.80
CA TRP A 98 -6.12 -1.83 0.49
C TRP A 98 -5.63 -2.60 -0.73
N ARG A 99 -5.77 -3.93 -0.71
CA ARG A 99 -5.37 -4.83 -1.80
C ARG A 99 -6.10 -4.49 -3.10
N LYS A 100 -7.42 -4.29 -3.04
CA LYS A 100 -8.21 -3.93 -4.22
C LYS A 100 -7.76 -2.61 -4.85
N ARG A 101 -7.30 -1.66 -4.03
CA ARG A 101 -6.85 -0.34 -4.48
C ARG A 101 -5.41 -0.33 -4.99
N TYR A 102 -4.53 -1.07 -4.33
CA TYR A 102 -3.09 -0.87 -4.44
C TYR A 102 -2.32 -2.02 -5.07
N ILE A 103 -2.88 -3.24 -5.12
CA ILE A 103 -2.24 -4.37 -5.80
C ILE A 103 -2.66 -4.42 -7.26
N HIS A 104 -1.71 -4.69 -8.14
CA HIS A 104 -1.94 -4.72 -9.57
C HIS A 104 -3.02 -5.77 -9.91
N PRO A 105 -4.01 -5.48 -10.78
CA PRO A 105 -5.09 -6.44 -11.12
C PRO A 105 -4.56 -7.77 -11.67
N ASN A 106 -3.44 -7.74 -12.39
CA ASN A 106 -2.76 -8.93 -12.91
C ASN A 106 -1.74 -9.55 -11.93
N TYR A 107 -1.65 -9.11 -10.68
CA TYR A 107 -0.67 -9.66 -9.73
C TYR A 107 -0.83 -11.18 -9.55
N SER A 108 -2.07 -11.68 -9.42
CA SER A 108 -2.32 -13.12 -9.28
C SER A 108 -1.87 -13.94 -10.50
N GLN A 109 -1.73 -13.30 -11.67
CA GLN A 109 -1.26 -13.96 -12.88
C GLN A 109 0.20 -14.41 -12.78
N ASN A 110 0.99 -13.82 -11.87
CA ASN A 110 2.36 -14.22 -11.59
C ASN A 110 2.47 -15.67 -11.11
N PHE A 111 1.40 -16.24 -10.55
CA PHE A 111 1.40 -17.58 -9.95
C PHE A 111 0.91 -18.68 -10.89
N LEU A 112 0.24 -18.33 -11.98
CA LEU A 112 -0.23 -19.31 -12.97
C LEU A 112 0.95 -20.03 -13.63
N GLU A 113 0.86 -21.34 -13.81
CA GLU A 113 1.93 -22.14 -14.44
C GLU A 113 2.15 -21.76 -15.91
N VAL A 114 1.06 -21.36 -16.60
CA VAL A 114 1.09 -20.93 -18.00
C VAL A 114 1.75 -19.57 -18.21
N ASN A 115 1.85 -18.76 -17.16
CA ASN A 115 2.47 -17.43 -17.23
C ASN A 115 3.91 -17.50 -16.73
N LEU A 116 4.83 -17.46 -17.69
CA LEU A 116 6.24 -17.22 -17.41
C LEU A 116 6.43 -15.75 -17.06
N ILE A 117 6.98 -15.49 -15.87
CA ILE A 117 7.40 -14.15 -15.48
C ILE A 117 8.51 -13.69 -16.42
N GLU A 118 8.39 -12.46 -16.91
CA GLU A 118 9.34 -11.92 -17.88
C GLU A 118 10.75 -11.85 -17.28
N GLN A 119 11.76 -12.22 -18.08
CA GLN A 119 13.16 -12.21 -17.70
C GLN A 119 13.98 -11.38 -18.71
N PRO A 120 13.90 -10.04 -18.65
CA PRO A 120 14.55 -9.15 -19.63
C PRO A 120 16.08 -9.24 -19.67
N CYS A 121 16.73 -9.63 -18.58
CA CYS A 121 18.17 -9.93 -18.53
C CYS A 121 18.38 -11.24 -17.75
N PRO A 122 19.53 -11.95 -17.91
CA PRO A 122 19.83 -13.14 -17.13
C PRO A 122 19.66 -12.91 -15.63
N ASP A 123 18.83 -13.73 -14.98
CA ASP A 123 18.45 -13.65 -13.56
C ASP A 123 17.89 -12.30 -13.08
N VAL A 124 17.36 -11.49 -14.01
CA VAL A 124 16.60 -10.28 -13.72
C VAL A 124 15.16 -10.51 -14.17
N TYR A 125 14.25 -10.62 -13.22
CA TYR A 125 12.84 -10.89 -13.49
C TYR A 125 11.99 -9.64 -13.31
N TRP A 126 10.88 -9.57 -14.04
CA TRP A 126 10.05 -8.38 -14.12
C TRP A 126 8.57 -8.74 -14.09
N PHE A 127 7.84 -8.23 -13.09
CA PHE A 127 6.46 -8.61 -12.84
C PHE A 127 5.60 -7.44 -12.35
N PRO A 128 4.28 -7.44 -12.64
CA PRO A 128 3.36 -6.46 -12.08
C PRO A 128 3.13 -6.73 -10.59
N VAL A 129 3.15 -5.68 -9.77
CA VAL A 129 2.91 -5.81 -8.32
C VAL A 129 1.91 -4.81 -7.77
N VAL A 130 2.03 -3.53 -8.12
CA VAL A 130 1.18 -2.46 -7.56
C VAL A 130 0.45 -1.67 -8.64
N THR A 131 -0.62 -0.98 -8.27
CA THR A 131 -1.38 -0.13 -9.19
C THR A 131 -0.68 1.21 -9.43
N PRO A 132 -1.02 1.93 -10.53
CA PRO A 132 -0.59 3.31 -10.71
C PRO A 132 -1.05 4.25 -9.58
N ILE A 133 -2.16 3.93 -8.89
CA ILE A 133 -2.64 4.69 -7.73
C ILE A 133 -1.66 4.55 -6.57
N PHE A 134 -1.20 3.32 -6.29
CA PHE A 134 -0.16 3.08 -5.28
C PHE A 134 1.08 3.93 -5.57
N CYS A 135 1.58 3.89 -6.81
CA CYS A 135 2.79 4.61 -7.17
C CYS A 135 2.64 6.12 -6.99
N ARG A 136 1.51 6.69 -7.45
CA ARG A 136 1.22 8.11 -7.27
C ARG A 136 1.09 8.49 -5.78
N HIS A 137 0.36 7.71 -5.00
CA HIS A 137 0.17 7.98 -3.57
C HIS A 137 1.49 7.91 -2.81
N LEU A 138 2.36 6.93 -3.11
CA LEU A 138 3.67 6.83 -2.50
C LEU A 138 4.54 8.04 -2.84
N ILE A 139 4.58 8.49 -4.11
CA ILE A 139 5.31 9.72 -4.50
C ILE A 139 4.76 10.92 -3.72
N GLU A 140 3.44 11.07 -3.64
CA GLU A 140 2.82 12.20 -2.92
C GLU A 140 3.12 12.17 -1.41
N ILE A 141 3.23 11.00 -0.78
CA ILE A 141 3.66 10.86 0.62
C ILE A 141 5.11 11.34 0.78
N MET A 142 6.01 10.89 -0.11
CA MET A 142 7.43 11.26 -0.05
C MET A 142 7.64 12.76 -0.29
N GLU A 143 6.96 13.34 -1.27
CA GLU A 143 7.05 14.79 -1.53
C GLU A 143 6.35 15.63 -0.45
N ASN A 144 5.31 15.11 0.21
CA ASN A 144 4.71 15.78 1.36
C ASN A 144 5.65 15.81 2.58
N PHE A 145 6.45 14.76 2.77
CA PHE A 145 7.51 14.76 3.78
C PHE A 145 8.64 15.73 3.41
N GLY A 146 9.10 15.72 2.14
CA GLY A 146 9.96 16.75 1.57
C GLY A 146 11.43 16.76 2.02
N GLU A 147 11.79 16.04 3.08
CA GLU A 147 13.17 15.95 3.60
C GLU A 147 14.00 14.88 2.87
N TRP A 148 14.21 15.10 1.57
CA TRP A 148 15.09 14.27 0.74
C TRP A 148 16.54 14.36 1.21
N SER A 149 17.23 13.22 1.20
CA SER A 149 18.65 13.18 1.51
C SER A 149 19.49 14.06 0.58
N SER A 150 20.73 14.33 1.00
CA SER A 150 21.64 15.19 0.21
C SER A 150 22.31 14.48 -0.96
N GLY A 151 22.17 13.16 -1.10
CA GLY A 151 22.90 12.37 -2.10
C GLY A 151 24.43 12.35 -1.89
N LYS A 152 24.89 12.58 -0.65
CA LYS A 152 26.30 12.57 -0.26
C LYS A 152 26.62 11.35 0.57
N ASN A 153 27.89 10.91 0.56
CA ASN A 153 28.31 9.71 1.30
C ASN A 153 28.15 9.83 2.82
N GLN A 154 27.95 11.03 3.37
CA GLN A 154 27.65 11.18 4.79
C GLN A 154 26.14 11.24 4.98
N ASP A 155 25.59 10.21 5.61
CA ASP A 155 24.18 10.12 5.90
C ASP A 155 23.97 9.82 7.40
N PRO A 156 23.59 10.83 8.21
CA PRO A 156 23.39 10.65 9.65
C PRO A 156 22.20 9.73 9.97
N ARG A 157 21.34 9.40 9.00
CA ARG A 157 20.19 8.50 9.16
C ARG A 157 20.62 7.03 9.20
N LEU A 158 21.79 6.70 8.66
CA LEU A 158 22.31 5.34 8.61
C LEU A 158 23.14 5.02 9.86
N ALA A 159 23.04 3.77 10.33
CA ALA A 159 23.92 3.25 11.37
C ALA A 159 25.38 3.25 10.86
N GLY A 160 26.19 4.17 11.38
CA GLY A 160 27.59 4.36 10.96
C GLY A 160 27.85 5.63 10.13
N GLY A 161 26.81 6.38 9.76
CA GLY A 161 26.96 7.73 9.18
C GLY A 161 27.53 7.80 7.76
N TYR A 162 27.79 6.65 7.12
CA TYR A 162 28.43 6.59 5.81
C TYR A 162 27.71 5.67 4.83
N GLU A 163 27.33 6.23 3.69
CA GLU A 163 26.72 5.53 2.57
C GLU A 163 27.75 5.37 1.45
N ASN A 164 28.07 4.12 1.09
CA ASN A 164 29.07 3.84 0.07
C ASN A 164 28.62 4.32 -1.31
N VAL A 165 27.33 4.32 -1.59
CA VAL A 165 26.76 4.67 -2.89
C VAL A 165 25.52 5.52 -2.64
N PRO A 166 25.68 6.83 -2.37
CA PRO A 166 24.58 7.64 -1.90
C PRO A 166 23.55 7.91 -2.98
N THR A 167 22.30 7.91 -2.57
CA THR A 167 21.16 8.32 -3.38
C THR A 167 20.44 9.49 -2.75
N ARG A 168 19.64 10.22 -3.55
CA ARG A 168 18.71 11.22 -3.06
C ARG A 168 17.38 10.54 -2.76
N ASP A 169 17.15 10.24 -1.48
CA ASP A 169 16.11 9.30 -1.07
C ASP A 169 15.42 9.66 0.26
N ILE A 170 14.30 8.97 0.49
CA ILE A 170 13.56 8.95 1.75
C ILE A 170 13.29 7.49 2.12
N HIS A 171 13.65 7.11 3.34
CA HIS A 171 13.42 5.78 3.87
C HIS A 171 11.99 5.62 4.41
N MET A 172 11.44 4.40 4.32
CA MET A 172 10.09 4.09 4.80
C MET A 172 9.88 4.41 6.28
N ASN A 173 10.91 4.26 7.12
CA ASN A 173 10.83 4.58 8.55
C ASN A 173 10.61 6.07 8.82
N GLN A 174 11.14 6.96 7.97
CA GLN A 174 10.99 8.41 8.10
C GLN A 174 9.53 8.86 7.91
N VAL A 175 8.75 8.08 7.16
CA VAL A 175 7.33 8.37 6.86
C VAL A 175 6.36 7.39 7.52
N GLY A 176 6.81 6.64 8.54
CA GLY A 176 5.97 5.70 9.30
C GLY A 176 5.53 4.45 8.53
N LEU A 177 6.13 4.17 7.38
CA LEU A 177 5.76 3.05 6.50
C LEU A 177 6.64 1.81 6.67
N GLU A 178 7.63 1.80 7.57
CA GLU A 178 8.57 0.67 7.71
C GLU A 178 7.85 -0.66 7.91
N GLN A 179 6.99 -0.76 8.93
CA GLN A 179 6.28 -2.01 9.22
C GLN A 179 5.38 -2.38 8.03
N HIS A 180 4.57 -1.43 7.55
CA HIS A 180 3.68 -1.59 6.38
C HIS A 180 4.43 -2.18 5.17
N TRP A 181 5.63 -1.68 4.93
CA TRP A 181 6.47 -2.12 3.84
C TRP A 181 7.06 -3.52 4.07
N LEU A 182 7.50 -3.84 5.29
CA LEU A 182 7.95 -5.20 5.63
C LEU A 182 6.84 -6.24 5.43
N TYR A 183 5.59 -5.90 5.78
CA TYR A 183 4.44 -6.74 5.48
C TYR A 183 4.20 -6.85 3.98
N PHE A 184 4.32 -5.74 3.24
CA PHE A 184 4.23 -5.77 1.78
C PHE A 184 5.28 -6.71 1.15
N LEU A 185 6.52 -6.69 1.64
CA LEU A 185 7.57 -7.62 1.21
C LEU A 185 7.18 -9.08 1.50
N ARG A 186 6.68 -9.33 2.71
CA ARG A 186 6.26 -10.67 3.15
C ARG A 186 5.10 -11.23 2.33
N GLU A 187 4.07 -10.44 2.10
CA GLU A 187 2.82 -10.93 1.48
C GLU A 187 2.82 -10.84 -0.04
N TYR A 188 3.51 -9.85 -0.64
CA TYR A 188 3.42 -9.60 -2.08
C TYR A 188 4.71 -9.89 -2.86
N ILE A 189 5.88 -9.81 -2.22
CA ILE A 189 7.17 -10.00 -2.91
C ILE A 189 7.72 -11.41 -2.67
N ARG A 190 7.74 -11.87 -1.41
CA ARG A 190 8.24 -13.21 -1.02
C ARG A 190 7.59 -14.33 -1.86
N PRO A 191 6.26 -14.39 -2.07
CA PRO A 191 5.67 -15.47 -2.86
C PRO A 191 6.14 -15.50 -4.31
N VAL A 192 6.36 -14.32 -4.91
CA VAL A 192 6.88 -14.22 -6.29
C VAL A 192 8.36 -14.61 -6.33
N GLN A 193 9.14 -14.16 -5.33
CA GLN A 193 10.54 -14.53 -5.17
C GLN A 193 10.72 -16.05 -5.05
N GLU A 194 9.93 -16.73 -4.19
CA GLU A 194 10.00 -18.18 -3.98
C GLU A 194 9.68 -18.97 -5.26
N LYS A 195 8.76 -18.46 -6.09
CA LYS A 195 8.45 -19.06 -7.40
C LYS A 195 9.61 -18.93 -8.38
N ILE A 196 10.29 -17.78 -8.38
CA ILE A 196 11.35 -17.46 -9.33
C ILE A 196 12.68 -18.13 -8.95
N PHE A 197 13.08 -18.01 -7.69
CA PHE A 197 14.33 -18.58 -7.17
C PHE A 197 14.03 -19.83 -6.36
N ILE A 198 13.68 -20.89 -7.08
CA ILE A 198 13.32 -22.18 -6.50
C ILE A 198 14.45 -22.68 -5.58
N GLY A 199 14.11 -22.96 -4.34
CA GLY A 199 15.04 -23.44 -3.31
C GLY A 199 15.54 -22.35 -2.34
N TYR A 200 15.24 -21.07 -2.59
CA TYR A 200 15.48 -20.00 -1.63
C TYR A 200 14.21 -19.68 -0.84
N TYR A 201 14.27 -19.78 0.48
CA TYR A 201 13.15 -19.54 1.39
C TYR A 201 13.59 -18.78 2.64
N HIS A 202 12.87 -17.71 2.99
CA HIS A 202 13.03 -16.97 4.24
C HIS A 202 11.73 -16.22 4.60
N ASP A 203 11.15 -16.55 5.76
CA ASP A 203 9.93 -15.91 6.27
C ASP A 203 10.09 -15.53 7.76
N PRO A 204 9.93 -14.25 8.15
CA PRO A 204 9.73 -13.09 7.27
C PRO A 204 11.02 -12.69 6.54
N PRO A 205 10.93 -12.16 5.30
CA PRO A 205 12.07 -11.54 4.66
C PRO A 205 12.56 -10.36 5.50
N LYS A 206 13.88 -10.17 5.58
CA LYS A 206 14.49 -9.07 6.34
C LYS A 206 14.90 -7.97 5.39
N SER A 207 14.53 -6.73 5.68
CA SER A 207 15.01 -5.58 4.91
C SER A 207 15.12 -4.35 5.81
N ILE A 208 16.34 -3.86 5.97
CA ILE A 208 16.62 -2.62 6.74
C ILE A 208 16.58 -1.41 5.81
N MET A 209 16.95 -1.60 4.54
CA MET A 209 17.09 -0.52 3.57
C MET A 209 15.90 -0.56 2.60
N ASN A 210 14.85 0.19 2.95
CA ASN A 210 13.63 0.36 2.15
C ASN A 210 13.41 1.85 1.91
N PHE A 211 13.53 2.30 0.66
CA PHE A 211 13.59 3.72 0.37
C PHE A 211 13.12 4.06 -1.04
N VAL A 212 12.53 5.24 -1.19
CA VAL A 212 12.21 5.82 -2.50
C VAL A 212 13.36 6.70 -2.93
N VAL A 213 13.87 6.48 -4.13
CA VAL A 213 14.91 7.32 -4.75
C VAL A 213 14.28 8.27 -5.75
N ARG A 214 14.79 9.50 -5.77
CA ARG A 214 14.44 10.53 -6.75
C ARG A 214 15.64 10.91 -7.59
N TYR A 215 15.54 10.72 -8.90
CA TYR A 215 16.53 11.18 -9.86
C TYR A 215 16.03 12.42 -10.61
N HIS A 216 16.89 13.43 -10.69
CA HIS A 216 16.62 14.69 -11.39
C HIS A 216 17.90 15.24 -12.03
N PRO A 217 17.86 15.79 -13.26
CA PRO A 217 19.04 16.27 -13.98
C PRO A 217 19.88 17.32 -13.23
N ASN A 218 19.22 18.21 -12.48
CA ASN A 218 19.87 19.29 -11.73
C ASN A 218 20.26 18.89 -10.30
N GLU A 219 20.00 17.63 -9.92
CA GLU A 219 20.30 17.11 -8.57
C GLU A 219 21.22 15.90 -8.72
N GLN A 220 20.70 14.69 -8.48
CA GLN A 220 21.36 13.43 -8.78
C GLN A 220 20.66 12.79 -9.97
N ALA A 221 21.33 12.76 -11.13
CA ALA A 221 20.73 12.29 -12.38
C ALA A 221 20.96 10.80 -12.66
N ASN A 222 21.97 10.18 -12.04
CA ASN A 222 22.37 8.80 -12.26
C ASN A 222 22.88 8.15 -10.97
N LEU A 223 23.18 6.85 -11.05
CA LEU A 223 23.84 6.13 -9.99
C LEU A 223 24.98 5.30 -10.58
N ARG A 224 26.20 5.51 -10.06
CA ARG A 224 27.40 4.82 -10.53
C ARG A 224 27.30 3.29 -10.40
N PRO A 225 28.07 2.52 -11.16
CA PRO A 225 28.11 1.06 -11.03
C PRO A 225 28.39 0.59 -9.60
N HIS A 226 27.57 -0.33 -9.08
CA HIS A 226 27.70 -0.88 -7.72
C HIS A 226 27.07 -2.27 -7.58
N HIS A 227 27.27 -2.86 -6.40
CA HIS A 227 26.50 -3.98 -5.88
C HIS A 227 25.62 -3.50 -4.74
N ASP A 228 24.48 -4.16 -4.58
CA ASP A 228 23.62 -3.93 -3.43
C ASP A 228 24.07 -4.79 -2.26
N SER A 229 23.89 -4.28 -1.04
CA SER A 229 24.07 -5.10 0.15
C SER A 229 22.79 -5.87 0.43
N SER A 230 22.45 -6.82 -0.44
CA SER A 230 21.27 -7.68 -0.35
C SER A 230 21.56 -9.07 -0.91
N THR A 231 20.78 -10.07 -0.51
CA THR A 231 20.72 -11.32 -1.27
C THR A 231 20.02 -11.06 -2.60
N TYR A 232 18.86 -10.40 -2.55
CA TYR A 232 18.16 -9.91 -3.74
C TYR A 232 17.61 -8.51 -3.51
N THR A 233 17.51 -7.75 -4.59
CA THR A 233 16.96 -6.40 -4.60
C THR A 233 15.67 -6.39 -5.39
N ILE A 234 14.68 -5.65 -4.89
CA ILE A 234 13.54 -5.24 -5.71
C ILE A 234 13.62 -3.77 -6.07
N ASN A 235 13.15 -3.44 -7.28
CA ASN A 235 13.12 -2.09 -7.81
C ASN A 235 11.80 -1.86 -8.56
N ILE A 236 10.90 -1.08 -7.97
CA ILE A 236 9.58 -0.76 -8.52
C ILE A 236 9.62 0.61 -9.18
N ALA A 237 9.23 0.69 -10.45
CA ALA A 237 9.08 1.97 -11.12
C ALA A 237 7.79 2.69 -10.67
N LEU A 238 7.91 3.94 -10.20
CA LEU A 238 6.79 4.68 -9.63
C LEU A 238 6.16 5.69 -10.62
N ASN A 239 6.85 6.07 -11.69
CA ASN A 239 6.31 7.00 -12.68
C ASN A 239 6.78 6.68 -14.12
N ARG A 240 6.21 7.38 -15.11
CA ARG A 240 6.17 6.95 -16.52
C ARG A 240 7.38 7.48 -17.30
N PRO A 241 8.19 6.60 -17.92
CA PRO A 241 9.21 7.03 -18.87
C PRO A 241 8.56 7.69 -20.10
N GLY A 242 9.20 8.73 -20.64
CA GLY A 242 8.73 9.51 -21.79
C GLY A 242 7.60 10.48 -21.51
N ILE A 243 7.01 10.46 -20.30
CA ILE A 243 5.95 11.39 -19.87
C ILE A 243 6.41 12.19 -18.65
N ASP A 244 6.80 11.50 -17.57
CA ASP A 244 7.19 12.15 -16.32
C ASP A 244 8.71 12.41 -16.26
N TYR A 245 9.49 11.62 -17.01
CA TYR A 245 10.94 11.79 -17.19
C TYR A 245 11.45 11.27 -18.55
N GLU A 246 12.61 11.75 -19.00
CA GLU A 246 13.34 11.25 -20.17
C GLU A 246 14.70 10.65 -19.76
N GLY A 247 15.17 9.64 -20.50
CA GLY A 247 16.34 8.85 -20.13
C GLY A 247 16.05 7.87 -18.98
N GLY A 248 17.03 7.63 -18.12
CA GLY A 248 16.88 6.73 -16.98
C GLY A 248 16.90 5.25 -17.36
N GLY A 249 16.70 4.41 -16.34
CA GLY A 249 16.74 2.96 -16.45
C GLY A 249 17.76 2.31 -15.52
N CYS A 250 18.04 1.04 -15.76
CA CYS A 250 19.05 0.26 -15.08
C CYS A 250 19.85 -0.53 -16.12
N ARG A 251 21.17 -0.59 -15.97
CA ARG A 251 22.04 -1.43 -16.81
C ARG A 251 22.82 -2.41 -15.95
N PHE A 252 22.76 -3.68 -16.30
CA PHE A 252 23.55 -4.74 -15.70
C PHE A 252 24.82 -4.95 -16.53
N LEU A 253 25.96 -4.51 -16.01
CA LEU A 253 27.20 -4.36 -16.77
C LEU A 253 27.74 -5.71 -17.26
N ARG A 254 27.71 -6.74 -16.39
CA ARG A 254 28.20 -8.09 -16.73
C ARG A 254 27.47 -8.72 -17.91
N TYR A 255 26.24 -8.33 -18.16
CA TYR A 255 25.39 -8.88 -19.23
C TYR A 255 25.22 -7.93 -20.41
N ASN A 256 25.80 -6.72 -20.33
CA ASN A 256 25.55 -5.63 -21.28
C ASN A 256 24.04 -5.45 -21.59
N CYS A 257 23.20 -5.58 -20.56
CA CYS A 257 21.75 -5.57 -20.68
C CYS A 257 21.18 -4.33 -19.98
N SER A 258 20.33 -3.58 -20.68
CA SER A 258 19.76 -2.33 -20.20
C SER A 258 18.24 -2.36 -20.24
N LEU A 259 17.60 -1.87 -19.17
CA LEU A 259 16.15 -1.66 -19.10
C LEU A 259 15.87 -0.17 -18.96
N THR A 260 15.28 0.43 -19.99
CA THR A 260 15.00 1.88 -20.04
C THR A 260 13.51 2.22 -19.99
N ASN A 261 12.66 1.35 -20.54
CA ASN A 261 11.21 1.54 -20.60
C ASN A 261 10.48 0.82 -19.45
N LEU A 262 10.81 1.18 -18.22
CA LEU A 262 10.19 0.57 -17.04
C LEU A 262 8.69 0.92 -16.95
N ARG A 263 7.89 -0.05 -16.53
CA ARG A 263 6.43 -0.01 -16.49
C ARG A 263 6.02 0.38 -15.07
N VAL A 264 5.18 1.39 -14.94
CA VAL A 264 4.70 1.85 -13.64
C VAL A 264 4.03 0.72 -12.88
N GLY A 265 4.42 0.54 -11.62
CA GLY A 265 3.87 -0.48 -10.73
C GLY A 265 4.39 -1.90 -10.98
N TRP A 266 5.37 -2.05 -11.87
CA TRP A 266 6.10 -3.30 -12.06
C TRP A 266 7.40 -3.30 -11.26
N SER A 267 7.72 -4.44 -10.66
CA SER A 267 8.96 -4.66 -9.91
C SER A 267 9.95 -5.44 -10.74
N LEU A 268 11.18 -4.95 -10.81
CA LEU A 268 12.33 -5.80 -11.07
C LEU A 268 12.71 -6.55 -9.80
N ILE A 269 13.22 -7.77 -9.96
CA ILE A 269 13.88 -8.54 -8.91
C ILE A 269 15.16 -9.15 -9.48
N HIS A 270 16.28 -8.97 -8.77
CA HIS A 270 17.58 -9.52 -9.18
C HIS A 270 18.47 -9.79 -7.95
N PRO A 271 19.47 -10.68 -8.04
CA PRO A 271 20.50 -10.82 -7.01
C PRO A 271 21.21 -9.49 -6.72
N GLY A 272 21.52 -9.19 -5.46
CA GLY A 272 22.19 -7.93 -5.08
C GLY A 272 23.72 -7.99 -5.15
N ARG A 273 24.27 -9.15 -4.76
CA ARG A 273 25.72 -9.38 -4.64
C ARG A 273 26.30 -10.18 -5.81
N LEU A 274 27.61 -10.05 -5.98
CA LEU A 274 28.49 -10.82 -6.85
C LEU A 274 28.22 -10.71 -8.37
N THR A 275 27.02 -11.05 -8.83
CA THR A 275 26.74 -11.28 -10.25
C THR A 275 26.05 -10.12 -10.97
N HIS A 276 25.37 -9.23 -10.26
CA HIS A 276 24.56 -8.17 -10.86
C HIS A 276 25.15 -6.79 -10.57
N TYR A 277 26.41 -6.59 -10.96
CA TYR A 277 27.04 -5.27 -10.93
C TYR A 277 26.29 -4.36 -11.91
N HIS A 278 25.64 -3.32 -11.40
CA HIS A 278 24.66 -2.55 -12.16
C HIS A 278 24.78 -1.04 -11.91
N GLU A 279 24.26 -0.25 -12.85
CA GLU A 279 24.24 1.21 -12.79
C GLU A 279 22.84 1.79 -13.07
N GLY A 280 22.55 2.93 -12.45
CA GLY A 280 21.36 3.72 -12.75
C GLY A 280 21.66 4.66 -13.90
N LEU A 281 21.00 4.45 -15.04
CA LEU A 281 21.21 5.27 -16.24
C LEU A 281 20.74 6.72 -16.02
N THR A 282 21.39 7.66 -16.71
CA THR A 282 21.16 9.11 -16.54
C THR A 282 19.76 9.52 -16.97
N VAL A 283 19.05 10.20 -16.05
CA VAL A 283 17.83 10.96 -16.33
C VAL A 283 18.22 12.31 -16.94
N THR A 284 17.69 12.62 -18.12
CA THR A 284 18.04 13.82 -18.88
C THR A 284 17.01 14.94 -18.73
N LYS A 285 15.77 14.61 -18.35
CA LYS A 285 14.68 15.57 -18.15
C LYS A 285 13.65 15.01 -17.18
N GLY A 286 12.93 15.90 -16.49
CA GLY A 286 11.86 15.52 -15.56
C GLY A 286 12.40 14.86 -14.29
N VAL A 287 11.53 14.14 -13.60
CA VAL A 287 11.88 13.49 -12.32
C VAL A 287 11.53 12.02 -12.41
N ARG A 288 12.47 11.13 -12.06
CA ARG A 288 12.22 9.68 -12.00
C ARG A 288 12.16 9.24 -10.53
N TYR A 289 11.11 8.50 -10.19
CA TYR A 289 10.96 7.89 -8.87
C TYR A 289 10.98 6.37 -8.97
N ILE A 290 11.72 5.74 -8.06
CA ILE A 290 11.75 4.28 -7.90
C ILE A 290 11.65 3.93 -6.41
N MET A 291 10.97 2.83 -6.09
CA MET A 291 10.99 2.23 -4.77
C MET A 291 11.97 1.05 -4.77
N VAL A 292 12.95 1.08 -3.87
CA VAL A 292 14.01 0.07 -3.79
C VAL A 292 13.98 -0.60 -2.42
N SER A 293 14.25 -1.91 -2.40
CA SER A 293 14.47 -2.64 -1.14
C SER A 293 15.59 -3.64 -1.27
N PHE A 294 16.51 -3.60 -0.32
CA PHE A 294 17.61 -4.55 -0.19
C PHE A 294 17.19 -5.66 0.77
N VAL A 295 16.77 -6.78 0.20
CA VAL A 295 16.18 -7.88 0.96
C VAL A 295 17.23 -8.94 1.26
N ASP A 296 17.21 -9.40 2.51
CA ASP A 296 18.11 -10.37 3.12
C ASP A 296 19.59 -9.98 2.96
N PRO A 297 20.01 -8.82 3.52
CA PRO A 297 21.39 -8.33 3.51
C PRO A 297 22.39 -9.24 4.22
#